data_AF-A0A2V7I247-F1
#
_entry.id   AF-A0A2V7I247-F1
#
_cell.length_a   1.000
_cell.length_b   1.000
_cell.length_c   1.000
_cell.angle_alpha   90.00
_cell.angle_beta   90.00
_cell.angle_gamma   90.00
#
_symmetry.space_group_name_H-M   'P 1'
#
loop_
_entity.id
_entity.type
_entity.pdbx_description
1 polymer ?
#
loop_
_entity_poly.entity_id
_entity_poly.type
_entity_poly.pdbx_seq_one_letter_code
_entity_poly.pdbx_strand_id
1 'polypeptide(L)'
;MPFVADLLPPALREELDGAPAMDLGAVADLARACAKRWNVPGARVRFGIGPSGAQRCSDALLETAARVAEECDVPVYIHALETRTQAAMGRVVYGQTLIERLRDRGALSARVTLGHAVWLTPGDIDILLASGAMTCHLPVSNLKLGSGIAPVAQLLRRGVPVALGTDGVMSNDGLSMFESMKLAALLPRVRALEPDRWLGAREILKMATAGGARSARLEGIGAIAPGQRADLVLLDLRRASFAPRNDLVQQTVYAENGSSVDLVMVDGRIVVEGGRVLTVDEAAVAAEVTRDAAAFHARNAEGRRRAAELEPYFRAMYDRTWRVDVGVPAFDADRD
;
A
#
# COMPACT_ATOMS: atom_id res chain seq x y z
N MET A 1 -7.69 -18.33 -6.89
CA MET A 1 -8.04 -17.32 -7.92
C MET A 1 -9.33 -17.76 -8.60
N PRO A 2 -10.29 -16.87 -8.89
CA PRO A 2 -11.58 -17.27 -9.47
C PRO A 2 -11.36 -17.79 -10.89
N PHE A 3 -12.07 -18.83 -11.33
CA PHE A 3 -12.02 -19.39 -12.70
C PHE A 3 -10.68 -19.96 -13.19
N VAL A 4 -9.55 -19.74 -12.49
CA VAL A 4 -8.21 -20.19 -12.95
C VAL A 4 -8.13 -21.70 -13.04
N ALA A 5 -8.69 -22.41 -12.06
CA ALA A 5 -8.72 -23.87 -12.09
C ALA A 5 -9.30 -24.33 -13.44
N ASP A 6 -10.50 -23.89 -13.79
CA ASP A 6 -11.22 -24.27 -15.02
C ASP A 6 -10.49 -23.91 -16.33
N LEU A 7 -9.56 -22.97 -16.28
CA LEU A 7 -8.82 -22.47 -17.43
C LEU A 7 -7.47 -23.17 -17.62
N LEU A 8 -6.87 -23.68 -16.55
CA LEU A 8 -5.56 -24.31 -16.60
C LEU A 8 -5.62 -25.75 -17.15
N PRO A 9 -4.64 -26.15 -17.98
CA PRO A 9 -4.40 -27.55 -18.31
C PRO A 9 -4.19 -28.39 -17.03
N PRO A 10 -4.64 -29.66 -17.00
CA PRO A 10 -4.52 -30.52 -15.82
C PRO A 10 -3.09 -30.60 -15.24
N ALA A 11 -2.08 -30.71 -16.11
CA ALA A 11 -0.68 -30.81 -15.70
C ALA A 11 -0.19 -29.55 -14.96
N LEU A 12 -0.52 -28.35 -15.47
CA LEU A 12 -0.17 -27.09 -14.82
C LEU A 12 -0.94 -26.88 -13.50
N ARG A 13 -2.17 -27.40 -13.42
CA ARG A 13 -2.97 -27.34 -12.19
C ARG A 13 -2.32 -28.19 -11.09
N GLU A 14 -1.97 -29.43 -11.40
CA GLU A 14 -1.33 -30.36 -10.45
C GLU A 14 0.02 -29.80 -9.94
N GLU A 15 0.81 -29.19 -10.83
CA GLU A 15 2.05 -28.52 -10.45
C GLU A 15 1.83 -27.37 -9.46
N LEU A 16 0.82 -26.52 -9.69
CA LEU A 16 0.51 -25.38 -8.81
C LEU A 16 -0.06 -25.82 -7.46
N ASP A 17 -0.88 -26.88 -7.45
CA ASP A 17 -1.47 -27.43 -6.22
C ASP A 17 -0.44 -28.20 -5.37
N GLY A 18 0.67 -28.64 -5.97
CA GLY A 18 1.75 -29.38 -5.30
C GLY A 18 2.69 -28.55 -4.43
N ALA A 19 2.51 -27.23 -4.35
CA ALA A 19 3.36 -26.37 -3.51
C ALA A 19 3.19 -26.71 -2.02
N PRO A 20 4.29 -26.84 -1.25
CA PRO A 20 4.20 -27.23 0.16
C PRO A 20 3.46 -26.16 0.96
N ALA A 21 2.59 -26.62 1.86
CA ALA A 21 1.94 -25.74 2.82
C ALA A 21 2.99 -25.07 3.73
N MET A 22 2.72 -23.82 4.07
CA MET A 22 3.55 -23.06 5.00
C MET A 22 3.41 -23.63 6.42
N ASP A 23 4.54 -23.83 7.11
CA ASP A 23 4.53 -24.15 8.54
C ASP A 23 4.14 -22.90 9.34
N LEU A 24 2.86 -22.83 9.71
CA LEU A 24 2.31 -21.69 10.45
C LEU A 24 2.89 -21.57 11.86
N GLY A 25 3.37 -22.67 12.46
CA GLY A 25 4.07 -22.66 13.74
C GLY A 25 5.42 -21.95 13.59
N ALA A 26 6.23 -22.38 12.63
CA ALA A 26 7.51 -21.76 12.33
C ALA A 26 7.38 -20.27 11.95
N VAL A 27 6.34 -19.90 11.19
CA VAL A 27 6.06 -18.50 10.83
C VAL A 27 5.65 -17.67 12.04
N ALA A 28 4.81 -18.21 12.93
CA ALA A 28 4.44 -17.53 14.17
C ALA A 28 5.66 -17.32 15.08
N ASP A 29 6.51 -18.33 15.22
CA ASP A 29 7.71 -18.26 16.05
C ASP A 29 8.74 -17.29 15.49
N LEU A 30 8.91 -17.26 14.16
CA LEU A 30 9.73 -16.25 13.50
C LEU A 30 9.21 -14.84 13.76
N ALA A 31 7.90 -14.61 13.61
CA ALA A 31 7.29 -13.30 13.85
C ALA A 31 7.47 -12.85 15.31
N ARG A 32 7.30 -13.74 16.29
CA ARG A 32 7.57 -13.44 17.71
C ARG A 32 9.03 -13.12 17.96
N ALA A 33 9.96 -13.88 17.37
CA ALA A 33 11.39 -13.63 17.49
C ALA A 33 11.78 -12.28 16.89
N CYS A 34 11.23 -11.92 15.72
CA CYS A 34 11.44 -10.61 15.10
C CYS A 34 10.85 -9.47 15.94
N ALA A 35 9.63 -9.61 16.45
CA ALA A 35 9.02 -8.63 17.33
C ALA A 35 9.87 -8.40 18.59
N LYS A 36 10.31 -9.47 19.26
CA LYS A 36 11.19 -9.39 20.44
C LYS A 36 12.52 -8.70 20.13
N ARG A 37 13.09 -8.94 18.95
CA ARG A 37 14.38 -8.36 18.55
C ARG A 37 14.29 -6.87 18.22
N TRP A 38 13.26 -6.46 17.49
CA TRP A 38 13.23 -5.13 16.86
C TRP A 38 12.31 -4.14 17.57
N ASN A 39 11.30 -4.59 18.32
CA ASN A 39 10.34 -3.69 18.97
C ASN A 39 10.78 -3.24 20.36
N VAL A 40 12.01 -2.74 20.47
CA VAL A 40 12.58 -2.22 21.72
C VAL A 40 12.35 -0.71 21.87
N PRO A 41 12.21 -0.17 23.10
CA PRO A 41 12.08 1.27 23.33
C PRO A 41 13.20 2.09 22.67
N GLY A 42 12.85 3.23 22.09
CA GLY A 42 13.82 4.12 21.41
C GLY A 42 14.29 3.65 20.03
N ALA A 43 14.05 2.40 19.63
CA ALA A 43 14.46 1.91 18.31
C ALA A 43 13.79 2.69 17.16
N ARG A 44 14.57 2.92 16.10
CA ARG A 44 14.11 3.46 14.81
C ARG A 44 13.60 2.39 13.84
N VAL A 45 13.97 1.13 14.09
CA VAL A 45 13.50 -0.03 13.32
C VAL A 45 12.46 -0.75 14.14
N ARG A 46 11.33 -1.11 13.53
CA ARG A 46 10.25 -1.88 14.15
C ARG A 46 9.82 -3.00 13.22
N PHE A 47 9.29 -4.06 13.81
CA PHE A 47 8.71 -5.20 13.11
C PHE A 47 7.18 -5.05 13.02
N GLY A 48 6.65 -5.35 11.84
CA GLY A 48 5.23 -5.52 11.56
C GLY A 48 5.01 -6.78 10.72
N ILE A 49 3.78 -7.29 10.72
CA ILE A 49 3.42 -8.52 10.01
C ILE A 49 2.77 -8.16 8.67
N GLY A 50 3.15 -8.86 7.60
CA GLY A 50 2.68 -8.58 6.24
C GLY A 50 2.10 -9.80 5.52
N PRO A 51 0.87 -10.24 5.81
CA PRO A 51 0.22 -11.25 4.98
C PRO A 51 0.06 -10.69 3.56
N SER A 52 0.47 -11.45 2.55
CA SER A 52 0.68 -10.88 1.20
C SER A 52 -0.57 -10.25 0.58
N GLY A 53 -1.76 -10.76 0.89
CA GLY A 53 -3.02 -10.19 0.42
C GLY A 53 -4.22 -11.04 0.80
N ALA A 54 -5.37 -10.39 0.97
CA ALA A 54 -6.60 -11.03 1.46
C ALA A 54 -6.97 -12.27 0.65
N GLN A 55 -6.80 -12.23 -0.67
CA GLN A 55 -7.15 -13.30 -1.59
C GLN A 55 -6.08 -14.41 -1.74
N ARG A 56 -4.84 -14.18 -1.27
CA ARG A 56 -3.71 -15.12 -1.43
C ARG A 56 -3.38 -15.89 -0.16
N CYS A 57 -3.81 -15.41 0.99
CA CYS A 57 -3.58 -16.05 2.27
C CYS A 57 -4.75 -16.97 2.64
N SER A 58 -4.43 -18.18 3.14
CA SER A 58 -5.42 -19.08 3.74
C SER A 58 -6.04 -18.47 4.98
N ASP A 59 -7.23 -18.94 5.36
CA ASP A 59 -7.91 -18.50 6.59
C ASP A 59 -7.00 -18.73 7.81
N ALA A 60 -6.38 -19.91 7.93
CA ALA A 60 -5.47 -20.24 9.02
C ALA A 60 -4.24 -19.31 9.11
N LEU A 61 -3.68 -18.86 7.98
CA LEU A 61 -2.58 -17.90 7.98
C LEU A 61 -3.04 -16.51 8.43
N LEU A 62 -4.24 -16.08 7.99
CA LEU A 62 -4.82 -14.79 8.40
C LEU A 62 -5.13 -14.76 9.90
N GLU A 63 -5.75 -15.82 10.43
CA GLU A 63 -6.02 -16.00 11.85
C GLU A 63 -4.73 -16.05 12.67
N THR A 64 -3.72 -16.78 12.18
CA THR A 64 -2.39 -16.84 12.82
C THR A 64 -1.73 -15.47 12.86
N ALA A 65 -1.75 -14.73 11.74
CA ALA A 65 -1.19 -13.39 11.67
C ALA A 65 -1.89 -12.42 12.62
N ALA A 66 -3.23 -12.46 12.70
CA ALA A 66 -4.02 -11.64 13.60
C ALA A 66 -3.69 -11.93 15.08
N ARG A 67 -3.69 -13.21 15.46
CA ARG A 67 -3.33 -13.65 16.81
C ARG A 67 -1.92 -13.23 17.21
N VAL A 68 -0.92 -13.48 16.36
CA VAL A 68 0.48 -13.12 16.66
C VAL A 68 0.67 -11.60 16.69
N ALA A 69 -0.05 -10.86 15.84
CA ALA A 69 -0.01 -9.40 15.85
C ALA A 69 -0.54 -8.82 17.17
N GLU A 70 -1.60 -9.43 17.72
CA GLU A 70 -2.15 -9.08 19.02
C GLU A 70 -1.19 -9.44 20.16
N GLU A 71 -0.67 -10.68 20.18
CA GLU A 71 0.32 -11.15 21.18
C GLU A 71 1.57 -10.25 21.25
N CYS A 72 2.04 -9.79 20.09
CA CYS A 72 3.29 -9.03 19.99
C CYS A 72 3.09 -7.50 19.96
N ASP A 73 1.85 -7.01 19.99
CA ASP A 73 1.48 -5.61 19.83
C ASP A 73 2.08 -4.94 18.56
N VAL A 74 1.98 -5.60 17.41
CA VAL A 74 2.59 -5.11 16.14
C VAL A 74 1.55 -4.69 15.10
N PRO A 75 1.90 -3.76 14.18
CA PRO A 75 1.03 -3.44 13.04
C PRO A 75 0.98 -4.60 12.03
N VAL A 76 -0.11 -4.65 11.28
CA VAL A 76 -0.36 -5.60 10.19
C VAL A 76 -0.62 -4.83 8.90
N TYR A 77 0.06 -5.20 7.83
CA TYR A 77 -0.11 -4.61 6.50
C TYR A 77 -0.56 -5.69 5.51
N ILE A 78 -1.69 -5.48 4.86
CA ILE A 78 -2.24 -6.46 3.91
C ILE A 78 -2.77 -5.76 2.66
N HIS A 79 -2.46 -6.29 1.48
CA HIS A 79 -3.08 -5.83 0.24
C HIS A 79 -4.51 -6.37 0.16
N ALA A 80 -5.49 -5.50 -0.08
CA ALA A 80 -6.88 -5.92 -0.20
C ALA A 80 -7.64 -5.00 -1.14
N LEU A 81 -8.45 -5.61 -2.01
CA LEU A 81 -9.30 -4.92 -2.98
C LEU A 81 -8.53 -3.89 -3.83
N GLU A 82 -7.31 -4.24 -4.20
CA GLU A 82 -6.49 -3.48 -5.13
C GLU A 82 -7.12 -3.48 -6.52
N THR A 83 -7.51 -4.66 -7.03
CA THR A 83 -8.02 -4.83 -8.38
C THR A 83 -9.48 -5.30 -8.40
N ARG A 84 -10.17 -5.05 -9.51
CA ARG A 84 -11.54 -5.55 -9.74
C ARG A 84 -11.59 -7.08 -9.68
N THR A 85 -10.54 -7.75 -10.17
CA THR A 85 -10.40 -9.21 -10.08
C THR A 85 -10.38 -9.70 -8.64
N GLN A 86 -9.76 -8.97 -7.70
CA GLN A 86 -9.83 -9.32 -6.27
C GLN A 86 -11.26 -9.16 -5.73
N ALA A 87 -11.98 -8.12 -6.13
CA ALA A 87 -13.39 -7.94 -5.74
C ALA A 87 -14.29 -9.07 -6.28
N ALA A 88 -14.11 -9.44 -7.56
CA ALA A 88 -14.80 -10.58 -8.16
C ALA A 88 -14.44 -11.91 -7.49
N MET A 89 -13.17 -12.09 -7.10
CA MET A 89 -12.74 -13.27 -6.35
C MET A 89 -13.48 -13.43 -5.03
N GLY A 90 -13.70 -12.33 -4.30
CA GLY A 90 -14.56 -12.32 -3.11
C GLY A 90 -15.89 -13.02 -3.38
N ARG A 91 -16.64 -12.49 -4.36
CA ARG A 91 -17.97 -12.99 -4.72
C ARG A 91 -17.96 -14.44 -5.19
N VAL A 92 -17.07 -14.79 -6.11
CA VAL A 92 -17.06 -16.10 -6.78
C VAL A 92 -16.53 -17.21 -5.89
N VAL A 93 -15.45 -16.95 -5.15
CA VAL A 93 -14.76 -18.00 -4.37
C VAL A 93 -15.31 -18.10 -2.95
N TYR A 94 -15.69 -16.98 -2.35
CA TYR A 94 -16.08 -16.93 -0.93
C TYR A 94 -17.55 -16.59 -0.71
N GLY A 95 -18.30 -16.22 -1.75
CA GLY A 95 -19.71 -15.83 -1.65
C GLY A 95 -19.95 -14.48 -0.93
N GLN A 96 -18.89 -13.73 -0.64
CA GLN A 96 -18.90 -12.51 0.18
C GLN A 96 -17.78 -11.55 -0.25
N THR A 97 -17.72 -10.32 0.26
CA THR A 97 -16.55 -9.46 -0.02
C THR A 97 -15.30 -9.98 0.70
N LEU A 98 -14.12 -9.57 0.23
CA LEU A 98 -12.88 -9.90 0.94
C LEU A 98 -12.81 -9.25 2.32
N ILE A 99 -13.49 -8.12 2.55
CA ILE A 99 -13.51 -7.44 3.84
C ILE A 99 -14.44 -8.15 4.82
N GLU A 100 -15.60 -8.62 4.36
CA GLU A 100 -16.48 -9.51 5.13
C GLU A 100 -15.74 -10.77 5.58
N ARG A 101 -14.99 -11.41 4.66
CA ARG A 101 -14.15 -12.56 5.01
C ARG A 101 -13.09 -12.22 6.06
N LEU A 102 -12.36 -11.10 5.91
CA LEU A 102 -11.35 -10.70 6.90
C LEU A 102 -11.99 -10.44 8.27
N ARG A 103 -13.17 -9.81 8.32
CA ARG A 103 -13.94 -9.64 9.57
C ARG A 103 -14.30 -10.99 10.19
N ASP A 104 -14.87 -11.90 9.41
CA ASP A 104 -15.36 -13.19 9.90
C ASP A 104 -14.25 -14.13 10.37
N ARG A 105 -13.01 -13.87 9.96
CA ARG A 105 -11.80 -14.57 10.42
C ARG A 105 -11.05 -13.82 11.53
N GLY A 106 -11.62 -12.75 12.08
CA GLY A 106 -10.96 -11.94 13.11
C GLY A 106 -9.67 -11.26 12.64
N ALA A 107 -9.49 -11.10 11.32
CA ALA A 107 -8.29 -10.56 10.70
C ALA A 107 -8.35 -9.04 10.47
N LEU A 108 -9.34 -8.35 11.04
CA LEU A 108 -9.44 -6.89 11.05
C LEU A 108 -9.39 -6.36 12.48
N SER A 109 -8.58 -5.32 12.68
CA SER A 109 -8.47 -4.60 13.94
C SER A 109 -7.82 -3.24 13.72
N ALA A 110 -7.70 -2.42 14.76
CA ALA A 110 -6.94 -1.18 14.76
C ALA A 110 -5.42 -1.34 14.50
N ARG A 111 -4.94 -2.58 14.33
CA ARG A 111 -3.56 -2.89 13.93
C ARG A 111 -3.39 -2.98 12.42
N VAL A 112 -4.50 -3.11 11.69
CA VAL A 112 -4.48 -3.48 10.27
C VAL A 112 -4.55 -2.23 9.41
N THR A 113 -3.62 -2.13 8.46
CA THR A 113 -3.66 -1.18 7.35
C THR A 113 -3.81 -1.93 6.03
N LEU A 114 -4.87 -1.61 5.29
CA LEU A 114 -5.15 -2.17 3.99
C LEU A 114 -4.46 -1.34 2.90
N GLY A 115 -3.54 -1.95 2.16
CA GLY A 115 -2.97 -1.34 0.96
C GLY A 115 -4.00 -1.26 -0.16
N HIS A 116 -3.97 -0.16 -0.92
CA HIS A 116 -4.83 0.13 -2.07
C HIS A 116 -6.29 0.44 -1.72
N ALA A 117 -7.05 -0.58 -1.30
CA ALA A 117 -8.47 -0.48 -0.94
C ALA A 117 -9.34 0.23 -2.01
N VAL A 118 -9.15 -0.13 -3.28
CA VAL A 118 -9.76 0.55 -4.43
C VAL A 118 -11.23 0.17 -4.60
N TRP A 119 -11.54 -1.12 -4.51
CA TRP A 119 -12.85 -1.68 -4.84
C TRP A 119 -13.72 -1.95 -3.60
N LEU A 120 -13.65 -1.06 -2.61
CA LEU A 120 -14.49 -1.12 -1.41
C LEU A 120 -15.95 -0.81 -1.75
N THR A 121 -16.86 -1.66 -1.28
CA THR A 121 -18.29 -1.37 -1.24
C THR A 121 -18.63 -0.44 -0.05
N PRO A 122 -19.81 0.20 -0.02
CA PRO A 122 -20.25 0.95 1.15
C PRO A 122 -20.27 0.12 2.44
N GLY A 123 -20.69 -1.15 2.37
CA GLY A 123 -20.67 -2.06 3.51
C GLY A 123 -19.25 -2.41 3.99
N ASP A 124 -18.30 -2.53 3.07
CA ASP A 124 -16.89 -2.72 3.44
C ASP A 124 -16.35 -1.54 4.26
N ILE A 125 -16.73 -0.31 3.90
CA ILE A 125 -16.34 0.90 4.64
C ILE A 125 -16.90 0.86 6.07
N ASP A 126 -18.14 0.39 6.25
CA ASP A 126 -18.75 0.24 7.58
C ASP A 126 -18.00 -0.80 8.44
N ILE A 127 -17.58 -1.91 7.83
CA ILE A 127 -16.79 -2.95 8.50
C ILE A 127 -15.41 -2.41 8.90
N LEU A 128 -14.75 -1.65 8.03
CA LEU A 128 -13.46 -1.03 8.35
C LEU A 128 -13.59 -0.03 9.50
N LEU A 129 -14.63 0.80 9.50
CA LEU A 129 -14.92 1.72 10.59
C LEU A 129 -15.13 0.98 11.92
N ALA A 130 -15.95 -0.08 11.92
CA ALA A 130 -16.26 -0.85 13.11
C ALA A 130 -15.05 -1.61 13.68
N SER A 131 -14.16 -2.08 12.81
CA SER A 131 -12.95 -2.81 13.23
C SER A 131 -11.81 -1.89 13.68
N GLY A 132 -11.89 -0.59 13.38
CA GLY A 132 -10.83 0.39 13.64
C GLY A 132 -9.63 0.30 12.68
N ALA A 133 -9.69 -0.60 11.68
CA ALA A 133 -8.70 -0.73 10.63
C ALA A 133 -8.62 0.56 9.79
N MET A 134 -7.50 0.74 9.10
CA MET A 134 -7.28 1.88 8.22
C MET A 134 -6.81 1.46 6.84
N THR A 135 -6.68 2.42 5.93
CA THR A 135 -6.21 2.18 4.56
C THR A 135 -4.93 2.96 4.27
N CYS A 136 -4.11 2.47 3.35
CA CYS A 136 -2.99 3.20 2.76
C CYS A 136 -3.28 3.40 1.27
N HIS A 137 -3.46 4.66 0.88
CA HIS A 137 -3.72 5.04 -0.49
C HIS A 137 -2.41 5.04 -1.30
N LEU A 138 -2.41 4.37 -2.45
CA LEU A 138 -1.24 4.14 -3.31
C LEU A 138 -1.56 4.62 -4.74
N PRO A 139 -1.77 5.94 -4.97
CA PRO A 139 -2.38 6.44 -6.20
C PRO A 139 -1.58 6.14 -7.46
N VAL A 140 -0.26 6.34 -7.43
CA VAL A 140 0.62 6.10 -8.59
C VAL A 140 0.54 4.63 -9.01
N SER A 141 0.71 3.71 -8.05
CA SER A 141 0.62 2.27 -8.28
C SER A 141 -0.74 1.84 -8.81
N ASN A 142 -1.81 2.33 -8.18
CA ASN A 142 -3.16 2.00 -8.61
C ASN A 142 -3.42 2.43 -10.06
N LEU A 143 -2.88 3.59 -10.48
CA LEU A 143 -3.01 4.08 -11.84
C LEU A 143 -2.14 3.28 -12.82
N LYS A 144 -0.86 3.04 -12.50
CA LYS A 144 0.07 2.31 -13.37
C LYS A 144 -0.45 0.90 -13.69
N LEU A 145 -1.04 0.24 -12.70
CA LEU A 145 -1.57 -1.12 -12.83
C LEU A 145 -3.00 -1.17 -13.41
N GLY A 146 -3.64 -0.02 -13.67
CA GLY A 146 -5.04 0.01 -14.10
C GLY A 146 -6.02 -0.50 -13.03
N SER A 147 -5.61 -0.45 -11.76
CA SER A 147 -6.37 -0.95 -10.61
C SER A 147 -7.59 -0.08 -10.31
N GLY A 148 -7.49 1.24 -10.49
CA GLY A 148 -8.59 2.19 -10.33
C GLY A 148 -8.33 3.28 -9.28
N ILE A 149 -9.39 3.98 -8.85
CA ILE A 149 -9.30 5.10 -7.90
C ILE A 149 -9.97 4.72 -6.58
N ALA A 150 -9.22 4.74 -5.48
CA ALA A 150 -9.75 4.42 -4.15
C ALA A 150 -10.69 5.53 -3.63
N PRO A 151 -11.73 5.19 -2.86
CA PRO A 151 -12.74 6.14 -2.38
C PRO A 151 -12.26 6.92 -1.13
N VAL A 152 -11.07 7.52 -1.19
CA VAL A 152 -10.40 8.17 -0.03
C VAL A 152 -11.27 9.22 0.64
N ALA A 153 -11.92 10.10 -0.14
CA ALA A 153 -12.77 11.15 0.43
C ALA A 153 -14.00 10.57 1.16
N GLN A 154 -14.54 9.44 0.69
CA GLN A 154 -15.62 8.75 1.37
C GLN A 154 -15.14 8.09 2.67
N LEU A 155 -13.98 7.43 2.64
CA LEU A 155 -13.35 6.83 3.82
C LEU A 155 -13.16 7.88 4.92
N LEU A 156 -12.54 9.01 4.59
CA LEU A 156 -12.29 10.09 5.56
C LEU A 156 -13.58 10.69 6.12
N ARG A 157 -14.59 10.97 5.27
CA ARG A 157 -15.90 11.46 5.74
C ARG A 157 -16.64 10.49 6.65
N ARG A 158 -16.45 9.18 6.46
CA ARG A 158 -17.01 8.14 7.34
C ARG A 158 -16.18 7.92 8.59
N GLY A 159 -15.02 8.56 8.72
CA GLY A 159 -14.11 8.43 9.87
C GLY A 159 -13.09 7.30 9.76
N VAL A 160 -13.01 6.61 8.61
CA VAL A 160 -11.98 5.60 8.36
C VAL A 160 -10.65 6.32 8.09
N PRO A 161 -9.58 6.04 8.85
CA PRO A 161 -8.31 6.72 8.67
C PRO A 161 -7.64 6.29 7.36
N VAL A 162 -6.86 7.21 6.79
CA VAL A 162 -6.12 6.95 5.55
C VAL A 162 -4.68 7.46 5.69
N ALA A 163 -3.71 6.59 5.38
CA ALA A 163 -2.31 6.93 5.14
C ALA A 163 -2.06 7.08 3.63
N LEU A 164 -0.94 7.69 3.27
CA LEU A 164 -0.49 7.78 1.88
C LEU A 164 0.85 7.07 1.72
N GLY A 165 1.04 6.37 0.60
CA GLY A 165 2.30 5.72 0.27
C GLY A 165 2.61 5.73 -1.23
N THR A 166 3.75 5.15 -1.60
CA THR A 166 4.23 5.05 -2.98
C THR A 166 3.98 3.68 -3.59
N ASP A 167 3.89 2.64 -2.77
CA ASP A 167 4.08 1.24 -3.15
C ASP A 167 5.55 0.97 -3.61
N GLY A 168 5.82 -0.22 -4.13
CA GLY A 168 7.14 -0.60 -4.63
C GLY A 168 7.50 -0.03 -6.00
N VAL A 169 8.79 0.03 -6.30
CA VAL A 169 9.31 0.54 -7.58
C VAL A 169 8.85 -0.27 -8.80
N MET A 170 8.37 -1.50 -8.63
CA MET A 170 7.85 -2.31 -9.74
C MET A 170 6.46 -1.83 -10.22
N SER A 171 5.68 -1.19 -9.33
CA SER A 171 4.34 -0.66 -9.61
C SER A 171 4.28 0.87 -9.56
N ASN A 172 5.36 1.56 -9.17
CA ASN A 172 5.46 3.04 -9.23
C ASN A 172 6.51 3.53 -10.23
N ASP A 173 7.65 2.84 -10.33
CA ASP A 173 8.92 3.28 -10.96
C ASP A 173 9.66 4.42 -10.24
N GLY A 174 9.05 5.05 -9.24
CA GLY A 174 9.67 6.00 -8.33
C GLY A 174 9.27 5.79 -6.86
N LEU A 175 9.72 6.69 -5.98
CA LEU A 175 9.37 6.73 -4.56
C LEU A 175 9.04 8.16 -4.11
N SER A 176 8.50 8.99 -5.00
CA SER A 176 8.16 10.38 -4.69
C SER A 176 6.85 10.49 -3.93
N MET A 177 6.93 10.83 -2.65
CA MET A 177 5.75 11.16 -1.85
C MET A 177 5.03 12.43 -2.35
N PHE A 178 5.74 13.36 -2.99
CA PHE A 178 5.14 14.57 -3.57
C PHE A 178 4.23 14.24 -4.76
N GLU A 179 4.66 13.32 -5.63
CA GLU A 179 3.82 12.82 -6.72
C GLU A 179 2.59 12.08 -6.19
N SER A 180 2.77 11.22 -5.17
CA SER A 180 1.65 10.58 -4.49
C SER A 180 0.66 11.58 -3.90
N MET A 181 1.14 12.66 -3.26
CA MET A 181 0.28 13.70 -2.68
C MET A 181 -0.52 14.42 -3.77
N LYS A 182 0.14 14.82 -4.86
CA LYS A 182 -0.50 15.51 -5.98
C LYS A 182 -1.59 14.65 -6.62
N LEU A 183 -1.29 13.38 -6.90
CA LEU A 183 -2.27 12.47 -7.50
C LEU A 183 -3.42 12.15 -6.55
N ALA A 184 -3.15 11.92 -5.26
CA ALA A 184 -4.21 11.71 -4.26
C ALA A 184 -5.18 12.89 -4.19
N ALA A 185 -4.70 14.12 -4.39
CA ALA A 185 -5.50 15.33 -4.31
C ALA A 185 -6.31 15.64 -5.58
N LEU A 186 -5.75 15.33 -6.76
CA LEU A 186 -6.31 15.73 -8.05
C LEU A 186 -7.16 14.62 -8.70
N LEU A 187 -6.70 13.38 -8.65
CA LEU A 187 -7.33 12.27 -9.36
C LEU A 187 -8.79 12.04 -8.96
N PRO A 188 -9.20 12.08 -7.67
CA PRO A 188 -10.60 11.83 -7.31
C PRO A 188 -11.60 12.85 -7.88
N ARG A 189 -11.13 14.04 -8.30
CA ARG A 189 -12.00 15.12 -8.82
C ARG A 189 -12.70 14.74 -10.12
N VAL A 190 -12.16 13.80 -10.89
CA VAL A 190 -12.82 13.27 -12.10
C VAL A 190 -14.11 12.49 -11.77
N ARG A 191 -14.29 12.06 -10.51
CA ARG A 191 -15.50 11.38 -10.01
C ARG A 191 -16.40 12.26 -9.14
N ALA A 192 -15.94 13.45 -8.77
CA ALA A 192 -16.64 14.39 -7.92
C ALA A 192 -16.32 15.79 -8.42
N LEU A 193 -17.11 16.29 -9.38
CA LEU A 193 -16.88 17.59 -10.01
C LEU A 193 -17.15 18.76 -9.05
N GLU A 194 -17.88 18.50 -7.96
CA GLU A 194 -18.27 19.49 -6.97
C GLU A 194 -17.10 19.78 -6.00
N PRO A 195 -16.63 21.04 -5.89
CA PRO A 195 -15.44 21.39 -5.08
C PRO A 195 -15.53 21.07 -3.59
N ASP A 196 -16.73 21.07 -3.02
CA ASP A 196 -17.01 20.75 -1.61
C ASP A 196 -16.68 19.30 -1.25
N ARG A 197 -16.56 18.42 -2.26
CA ARG A 197 -16.24 17.00 -2.08
C ARG A 197 -14.75 16.70 -2.18
N TRP A 198 -13.93 17.68 -2.53
CA TRP A 198 -12.49 17.52 -2.75
C TRP A 198 -11.72 17.49 -1.43
N LEU A 199 -10.62 16.73 -1.42
CA LEU A 199 -9.66 16.77 -0.32
C LEU A 199 -8.75 17.98 -0.47
N GLY A 200 -8.57 18.73 0.61
CA GLY A 200 -7.66 19.87 0.66
C GLY A 200 -6.21 19.45 0.85
N ALA A 201 -5.27 20.35 0.53
CA ALA A 201 -3.84 20.09 0.67
C ALA A 201 -3.42 19.73 2.11
N ARG A 202 -4.08 20.32 3.13
CA ARG A 202 -3.82 19.99 4.54
C ARG A 202 -4.20 18.54 4.89
N GLU A 203 -5.31 18.04 4.35
CA GLU A 203 -5.74 16.65 4.59
C GLU A 203 -4.78 15.67 3.93
N ILE A 204 -4.36 15.97 2.70
CA ILE A 204 -3.37 15.17 1.95
C ILE A 204 -2.03 15.15 2.67
N LEU A 205 -1.53 16.30 3.13
CA LEU A 205 -0.29 16.37 3.90
C LEU A 205 -0.40 15.61 5.23
N LYS A 206 -1.57 15.64 5.88
CA LYS A 206 -1.84 14.84 7.10
C LYS A 206 -1.81 13.35 6.81
N MET A 207 -2.36 12.89 5.69
CA MET A 207 -2.27 11.48 5.26
C MET A 207 -0.81 11.05 5.05
N ALA A 208 0.01 11.92 4.46
CA ALA A 208 1.44 11.68 4.19
C ALA A 208 2.34 11.75 5.43
N THR A 209 1.85 12.27 6.56
CA THR A 209 2.63 12.46 7.80
C THR A 209 1.98 11.70 8.97
N ALA A 210 1.06 12.32 9.70
CA ALA A 210 0.37 11.71 10.84
C ALA A 210 -0.39 10.43 10.47
N GLY A 211 -0.90 10.32 9.24
CA GLY A 211 -1.53 9.11 8.72
C GLY A 211 -0.53 7.94 8.63
N GLY A 212 0.67 8.21 8.11
CA GLY A 212 1.77 7.23 8.07
C GLY A 212 2.22 6.81 9.49
N ALA A 213 2.38 7.78 10.39
CA ALA A 213 2.71 7.50 11.80
C ALA A 213 1.67 6.57 12.47
N ARG A 214 0.38 6.86 12.27
CA ARG A 214 -0.72 6.03 12.76
C ARG A 214 -0.71 4.62 12.16
N SER A 215 -0.52 4.51 10.84
CA SER A 215 -0.39 3.22 10.14
C SER A 215 0.76 2.39 10.70
N ALA A 216 1.90 3.04 10.97
CA ALA A 216 3.07 2.41 11.56
C ALA A 216 2.94 2.12 13.06
N ARG A 217 1.87 2.59 13.70
CA ARG A 217 1.69 2.58 15.17
C ARG A 217 2.89 3.18 15.89
N LEU A 218 3.43 4.26 15.33
CA LEU A 218 4.55 5.00 15.89
C LEU A 218 4.03 6.26 16.59
N GLU A 219 4.29 6.34 17.88
CA GLU A 219 4.06 7.55 18.68
C GLU A 219 5.25 8.50 18.61
N GLY A 220 5.00 9.77 18.86
CA GLY A 220 6.04 10.79 18.88
C GLY A 220 6.60 11.13 17.50
N ILE A 221 5.91 10.80 16.39
CA ILE A 221 6.27 11.25 15.04
C ILE A 221 5.02 11.68 14.25
N GLY A 222 5.24 12.30 13.08
CA GLY A 222 4.17 12.71 12.16
C GLY A 222 3.55 14.07 12.47
N ALA A 223 4.07 14.77 13.48
CA ALA A 223 3.72 16.15 13.82
C ALA A 223 4.93 16.92 14.36
N ILE A 224 4.91 18.25 14.22
CA ILE A 224 5.91 19.14 14.82
C ILE A 224 5.31 19.71 16.11
N ALA A 225 5.65 19.11 17.25
CA ALA A 225 5.20 19.54 18.57
C ALA A 225 6.20 19.12 19.66
N PRO A 226 6.23 19.78 20.82
CA PRO A 226 7.02 19.32 21.97
C PRO A 226 6.72 17.85 22.30
N GLY A 227 7.77 17.07 22.58
CA GLY A 227 7.67 15.64 22.85
C GLY A 227 7.66 14.74 21.61
N GLN A 228 7.61 15.30 20.39
CA GLN A 228 7.84 14.55 19.14
C GLN A 228 9.34 14.42 18.85
N ARG A 229 9.74 13.36 18.16
CA ARG A 229 11.08 13.21 17.58
C ARG A 229 11.29 14.30 16.53
N ALA A 230 12.54 14.72 16.37
CA ALA A 230 12.92 15.67 15.34
C ALA A 230 13.07 14.97 13.97
N ASP A 231 11.94 14.49 13.45
CA ASP A 231 11.78 13.94 12.10
C ASP A 231 11.27 15.07 11.19
N LEU A 232 12.18 15.78 10.52
CA LEU A 232 11.90 17.04 9.84
C LEU A 232 12.38 17.01 8.39
N VAL A 233 11.61 17.63 7.50
CA VAL A 233 12.00 17.90 6.11
C VAL A 233 11.93 19.41 5.90
N LEU A 234 13.04 20.02 5.50
CA LEU A 234 13.11 21.45 5.18
C LEU A 234 13.11 21.63 3.67
N LEU A 235 12.26 22.54 3.20
CA LEU A 235 12.09 22.85 1.79
C LEU A 235 12.67 24.23 1.48
N ASP A 236 13.52 24.32 0.45
CA ASP A 236 14.06 25.57 -0.05
C ASP A 236 12.97 26.37 -0.79
N LEU A 237 12.44 27.38 -0.12
CA LEU A 237 11.37 28.23 -0.64
C LEU A 237 11.81 29.18 -1.76
N ARG A 238 13.10 29.18 -2.15
CA ARG A 238 13.61 29.94 -3.31
C ARG A 238 13.36 29.20 -4.62
N ARG A 239 12.99 27.91 -4.57
CA ARG A 239 12.68 27.11 -5.76
C ARG A 239 11.38 27.55 -6.42
N ALA A 240 11.28 27.29 -7.72
CA ALA A 240 10.14 27.72 -8.54
C ALA A 240 8.79 27.19 -8.05
N SER A 241 8.74 26.01 -7.42
CA SER A 241 7.53 25.42 -6.83
C SER A 241 6.84 26.35 -5.81
N PHE A 242 7.61 27.24 -5.17
CA PHE A 242 7.13 28.14 -4.13
C PHE A 242 7.04 29.61 -4.58
N ALA A 243 7.29 29.92 -5.86
CA ALA A 243 7.20 31.28 -6.38
C ALA A 243 5.89 31.48 -7.17
N PRO A 244 5.03 32.47 -6.80
CA PRO A 244 5.08 33.32 -5.60
C PRO A 244 4.65 32.58 -4.32
N ARG A 245 5.17 32.98 -3.16
CA ARG A 245 4.92 32.32 -1.85
C ARG A 245 3.54 32.67 -1.29
N ASN A 246 2.49 32.11 -1.88
CA ASN A 246 1.10 32.45 -1.53
C ASN A 246 0.49 31.47 -0.53
N ASP A 247 0.63 30.15 -0.77
CA ASP A 247 0.14 29.10 0.13
C ASP A 247 1.11 27.92 0.10
N LEU A 248 1.99 27.87 1.11
CA LEU A 248 3.06 26.88 1.18
C LEU A 248 2.53 25.45 1.28
N VAL A 249 1.35 25.23 1.90
CA VAL A 249 0.79 23.87 2.02
C VAL A 249 0.26 23.41 0.68
N GLN A 250 -0.47 24.28 -0.03
CA GLN A 250 -0.91 23.97 -1.39
C GLN A 250 0.26 23.77 -2.34
N GLN A 251 1.29 24.61 -2.26
CA GLN A 251 2.48 24.48 -3.10
C GLN A 251 3.24 23.19 -2.82
N THR A 252 3.33 22.78 -1.56
CA THR A 252 3.93 21.49 -1.17
C THR A 252 3.18 20.29 -1.77
N VAL A 253 1.85 20.36 -1.86
CA VAL A 253 1.03 19.24 -2.37
C VAL A 253 0.90 19.25 -3.90
N TYR A 254 0.74 20.42 -4.52
CA TYR A 254 0.36 20.53 -5.93
C TYR A 254 1.51 20.90 -6.87
N ALA A 255 2.57 21.56 -6.36
CA ALA A 255 3.66 22.09 -7.18
C ALA A 255 5.00 21.39 -6.93
N GLU A 256 5.31 21.04 -5.68
CA GLU A 256 6.59 20.43 -5.31
C GLU A 256 6.75 19.01 -5.90
N ASN A 257 8.00 18.63 -6.21
CA ASN A 257 8.36 17.37 -6.84
C ASN A 257 9.54 16.65 -6.17
N GLY A 258 10.06 17.18 -5.06
CA GLY A 258 11.24 16.70 -4.34
C GLY A 258 12.48 17.58 -4.53
N SER A 259 12.54 18.39 -5.59
CA SER A 259 13.71 19.24 -5.90
C SER A 259 13.98 20.36 -4.88
N SER A 260 12.99 20.68 -4.05
CA SER A 260 13.16 21.67 -2.97
C SER A 260 13.62 21.07 -1.65
N VAL A 261 13.74 19.75 -1.52
CA VAL A 261 14.24 19.14 -0.28
C VAL A 261 15.71 19.52 -0.08
N ASP A 262 15.97 20.32 0.94
CA ASP A 262 17.31 20.83 1.27
C ASP A 262 17.93 20.05 2.43
N LEU A 263 17.14 19.84 3.50
CA LEU A 263 17.57 19.12 4.70
C LEU A 263 16.54 18.07 5.11
N VAL A 264 17.01 16.89 5.49
CA VAL A 264 16.20 15.85 6.14
C VAL A 264 16.86 15.47 7.45
N MET A 265 16.07 15.50 8.52
CA MET A 265 16.45 15.10 9.86
C MET A 265 15.63 13.88 10.28
N VAL A 266 16.30 12.89 10.86
CA VAL A 266 15.68 11.69 11.45
C VAL A 266 16.16 11.58 12.89
N ASP A 267 15.24 11.70 13.84
CA ASP A 267 15.52 11.62 15.28
C ASP A 267 16.63 12.59 15.71
N GLY A 268 16.60 13.82 15.19
CA GLY A 268 17.61 14.84 15.47
C GLY A 268 18.89 14.75 14.63
N ARG A 269 19.09 13.67 13.87
CA ARG A 269 20.27 13.48 13.02
C ARG A 269 19.98 13.94 11.59
N ILE A 270 20.80 14.86 11.09
CA ILE A 270 20.78 15.27 9.68
C ILE A 270 21.29 14.11 8.81
N VAL A 271 20.49 13.71 7.82
CA VAL A 271 20.80 12.63 6.86
C VAL A 271 20.80 13.10 5.41
N VAL A 272 20.23 14.27 5.13
CA VAL A 272 20.33 15.00 3.86
C VAL A 272 20.65 16.46 4.19
N GLU A 273 21.59 17.07 3.47
CA GLU A 273 21.94 18.49 3.60
C GLU A 273 22.33 19.07 2.25
N GLY A 274 21.86 20.27 1.92
CA GLY A 274 22.06 20.88 0.59
C GLY A 274 21.52 20.04 -0.56
N GLY A 275 20.48 19.24 -0.29
CA GLY A 275 19.90 18.29 -1.25
C GLY A 275 20.75 17.05 -1.53
N ARG A 276 21.78 16.76 -0.71
CA ARG A 276 22.67 15.60 -0.86
C ARG A 276 22.50 14.61 0.28
N VAL A 277 22.41 13.32 -0.04
CA VAL A 277 22.35 12.24 0.97
C VAL A 277 23.71 12.09 1.65
N LEU A 278 23.73 12.03 2.98
CA LEU A 278 24.96 11.99 3.78
C LEU A 278 25.34 10.57 4.25
N THR A 279 24.44 9.61 4.09
CA THR A 279 24.56 8.27 4.70
C THR A 279 24.92 7.17 3.72
N VAL A 280 24.80 7.41 2.42
CA VAL A 280 25.12 6.47 1.35
C VAL A 280 25.75 7.22 0.18
N ASP A 281 26.66 6.56 -0.53
CA ASP A 281 27.17 7.05 -1.82
C ASP A 281 26.21 6.61 -2.92
N GLU A 282 25.38 7.55 -3.40
CA GLU A 282 24.36 7.29 -4.41
C GLU A 282 24.96 6.79 -5.74
N ALA A 283 26.14 7.29 -6.12
CA ALA A 283 26.81 6.89 -7.35
C ALA A 283 27.37 5.46 -7.22
N ALA A 284 27.94 5.11 -6.07
CA ALA A 284 28.40 3.76 -5.80
C ALA A 284 27.24 2.74 -5.80
N VAL A 285 26.11 3.08 -5.18
CA VAL A 285 24.90 2.22 -5.19
C VAL A 285 24.38 2.04 -6.61
N ALA A 286 24.29 3.11 -7.40
CA ALA A 286 23.85 3.02 -8.80
C ALA A 286 24.79 2.15 -9.64
N ALA A 287 26.11 2.28 -9.44
CA ALA A 287 27.11 1.45 -10.11
C ALA A 287 26.99 -0.03 -9.71
N GLU A 288 26.77 -0.32 -8.43
CA GLU A 288 26.53 -1.68 -7.92
C GLU A 288 25.28 -2.31 -8.55
N VAL A 289 24.14 -1.61 -8.52
CA VAL A 289 22.89 -2.10 -9.13
C VAL A 289 23.08 -2.37 -10.63
N THR A 290 23.78 -1.47 -11.33
CA THR A 290 24.05 -1.62 -12.77
C THR A 290 24.95 -2.83 -13.06
N ARG A 291 26.01 -3.01 -12.28
CA ARG A 291 26.92 -4.16 -12.39
C ARG A 291 26.19 -5.48 -12.17
N ASP A 292 25.28 -5.53 -11.20
CA ASP A 292 24.62 -6.77 -10.78
C ASP A 292 23.33 -7.06 -11.58
N ALA A 293 22.92 -6.15 -12.46
CA ALA A 293 21.69 -6.25 -13.25
C ALA A 293 21.62 -7.53 -14.11
N ALA A 294 22.72 -7.89 -14.78
CA ALA A 294 22.76 -9.10 -15.61
C ALA A 294 22.55 -10.38 -14.77
N ALA A 295 23.20 -10.47 -13.61
CA ALA A 295 23.05 -11.58 -12.69
C ALA A 295 21.63 -11.63 -12.10
N PHE A 296 21.05 -10.47 -11.77
CA PHE A 296 19.65 -10.37 -11.34
C PHE A 296 18.69 -10.87 -12.43
N HIS A 297 18.87 -10.47 -13.69
CA HIS A 297 18.03 -10.94 -14.79
C HIS A 297 18.17 -12.44 -15.03
N ALA A 298 19.39 -12.98 -14.98
CA ALA A 298 19.62 -14.41 -15.12
C ALA A 298 18.92 -15.23 -14.02
N ARG A 299 19.03 -14.80 -12.75
CA ARG A 299 18.35 -15.46 -11.61
C ARG A 299 16.83 -15.47 -11.74
N ASN A 300 16.25 -14.44 -12.39
CA ASN A 300 14.80 -14.30 -12.55
C ASN A 300 14.28 -14.81 -13.91
N ALA A 301 15.15 -15.30 -14.79
CA ALA A 301 14.77 -15.68 -16.15
C ALA A 301 13.72 -16.80 -16.17
N GLU A 302 13.86 -17.80 -15.30
CA GLU A 302 12.90 -18.89 -15.19
C GLU A 302 11.52 -18.41 -14.69
N GLY A 303 11.49 -17.57 -13.67
CA GLY A 303 10.23 -16.98 -13.18
C GLY A 303 9.51 -16.18 -14.27
N ARG A 304 10.26 -15.45 -15.11
CA ARG A 304 9.69 -14.72 -16.26
C ARG A 304 9.14 -15.66 -17.33
N ARG A 305 9.85 -16.75 -17.65
CA ARG A 305 9.36 -17.78 -18.59
C ARG A 305 8.05 -18.39 -18.10
N ARG A 306 8.01 -18.83 -16.83
CA ARG A 306 6.80 -19.42 -16.23
C ARG A 306 5.64 -18.41 -16.19
N ALA A 307 5.91 -17.14 -15.88
CA ALA A 307 4.88 -16.11 -15.93
C ALA A 307 4.30 -15.91 -17.34
N ALA A 308 5.16 -15.94 -18.38
CA ALA A 308 4.71 -15.83 -19.77
C ALA A 308 3.89 -17.04 -20.23
N GLU A 309 4.25 -18.25 -19.78
CA GLU A 309 3.48 -19.48 -20.03
C GLU A 309 2.07 -19.39 -19.41
N LEU A 310 1.98 -18.81 -18.21
CA LEU A 310 0.72 -18.67 -17.48
C LEU A 310 -0.15 -17.50 -17.97
N GLU A 311 0.44 -16.46 -18.58
CA GLU A 311 -0.24 -15.21 -18.94
C GLU A 311 -1.57 -15.42 -19.69
N PRO A 312 -1.67 -16.30 -20.72
CA PRO A 312 -2.91 -16.47 -21.47
C PRO A 312 -4.08 -16.94 -20.59
N TYR A 313 -3.83 -17.80 -19.60
CA TYR A 313 -4.86 -18.29 -18.68
C TYR A 313 -5.28 -17.22 -17.68
N PHE A 314 -4.33 -16.42 -17.17
CA PHE A 314 -4.64 -15.29 -16.30
C PHE A 314 -5.36 -14.16 -17.05
N ARG A 315 -5.06 -13.96 -18.34
CA ARG A 315 -5.81 -13.03 -19.21
C ARG A 315 -7.26 -13.49 -19.36
N ALA A 316 -7.48 -14.75 -19.74
CA ALA A 316 -8.83 -15.30 -19.87
C ALA A 316 -9.61 -15.25 -18.55
N MET A 317 -8.93 -15.50 -17.42
CA MET A 317 -9.50 -15.34 -16.08
C MET A 317 -9.91 -13.88 -15.81
N TYR A 318 -8.99 -12.94 -16.08
CA TYR A 318 -9.24 -11.51 -15.91
C TYR A 318 -10.46 -11.07 -16.71
N ASP A 319 -10.56 -11.47 -17.98
CA ASP A 319 -11.70 -11.14 -18.85
C ASP A 319 -13.02 -11.70 -18.30
N ARG A 320 -13.02 -12.94 -17.78
CA ARG A 320 -14.21 -13.50 -17.13
C ARG A 320 -14.62 -12.73 -15.88
N THR A 321 -13.66 -12.20 -15.12
CA THR A 321 -14.00 -11.45 -13.91
C THR A 321 -14.82 -10.19 -14.19
N TRP A 322 -14.71 -9.60 -15.39
CA TRP A 322 -15.51 -8.44 -15.79
C TRP A 322 -17.01 -8.70 -15.86
N ARG A 323 -17.43 -9.97 -16.04
CA ARG A 323 -18.85 -10.37 -16.04
C ARG A 323 -19.45 -10.53 -14.64
N VAL A 324 -18.61 -10.49 -13.61
CA VAL A 324 -19.05 -10.58 -12.21
C VAL A 324 -19.45 -9.20 -11.73
N ASP A 325 -20.67 -9.06 -11.21
CA ASP A 325 -21.06 -7.86 -10.48
C ASP A 325 -20.32 -7.80 -9.14
N VAL A 326 -19.55 -6.73 -8.95
CA VAL A 326 -18.74 -6.50 -7.75
C VAL A 326 -19.34 -5.45 -6.82
N GLY A 327 -20.50 -4.86 -7.17
CA GLY A 327 -21.19 -3.85 -6.36
C GLY A 327 -20.50 -2.49 -6.29
N VAL A 328 -19.49 -2.25 -7.15
CA VAL A 328 -18.76 -0.99 -7.30
C VAL A 328 -18.60 -0.70 -8.79
N PRO A 329 -19.03 0.46 -9.29
CA PRO A 329 -18.91 0.79 -10.70
C PRO A 329 -17.44 0.97 -11.10
N ALA A 330 -17.07 0.42 -12.27
CA ALA A 330 -15.79 0.72 -12.90
C ALA A 330 -15.79 2.15 -13.47
N PHE A 331 -14.62 2.75 -13.58
CA PHE A 331 -14.47 4.03 -14.26
C PHE A 331 -14.48 3.76 -15.77
N ASP A 332 -15.56 4.20 -16.43
CA ASP A 332 -15.80 4.12 -17.88
C ASP A 332 -15.61 2.70 -18.45
N ALA A 333 -16.59 1.83 -18.22
CA ALA A 333 -16.59 0.47 -18.73
C ALA A 333 -17.35 0.36 -20.06
N ASP A 334 -16.82 1.01 -21.10
CA ASP A 334 -17.15 0.65 -22.48
C ASP A 334 -16.45 -0.69 -22.80
N ARG A 335 -17.00 -1.77 -22.26
CA ARG A 335 -16.66 -3.15 -22.58
C ARG A 335 -17.97 -3.92 -22.72
N ASP A 336 -18.73 -3.54 -23.74
CA ASP A 336 -19.84 -4.32 -24.28
C ASP A 336 -19.38 -5.75 -24.67
#